data_AF-A0A059W9X4-F1
#
_entry.id   AF-A0A059W9X4-F1
#
_cell.length_a   1.000
_cell.length_b   1.000
_cell.length_c   1.000
_cell.angle_alpha   90.00
_cell.angle_beta   90.00
_cell.angle_gamma   90.00
#
_symmetry.space_group_name_H-M   'P 1'
#
loop_
_entity.id
_entity.type
_entity.pdbx_description
1 polymer ?
#
loop_
_entity_poly.entity_id
_entity_poly.type
_entity_poly.pdbx_seq_one_letter_code
_entity_poly.pdbx_strand_id
1 'polypeptide(L)' 'MIGDMTPTWVPKATTEANERIRAFMAARAGRALWPEEQAEYEQLLTAWADSLHAGPDPR' A
#
# COMPACT_ATOMS: atom_id res chain seq x y z
N MET A 1 28.38 4.15 -15.69
CA MET A 1 27.63 3.28 -14.76
C MET A 1 26.21 3.81 -14.68
N ILE A 2 25.31 3.31 -15.53
CA ILE A 2 23.87 3.56 -15.41
C ILE A 2 23.34 2.19 -14.98
N GLY A 3 23.12 2.02 -13.67
CA GLY A 3 22.57 0.79 -13.13
C GLY A 3 21.16 0.59 -13.65
N ASP A 4 20.84 -0.63 -14.09
CA ASP A 4 19.54 -1.04 -14.58
C ASP A 4 18.44 -0.64 -13.57
N MET A 5 17.70 0.42 -13.88
CA MET A 5 16.39 0.68 -13.28
C MET A 5 15.45 -0.39 -13.84
N THR A 6 15.51 -1.60 -13.29
CA THR A 6 14.44 -2.56 -13.50
C THR A 6 13.17 -1.90 -12.95
N PRO A 7 12.11 -1.70 -13.76
CA PRO A 7 10.85 -1.24 -13.21
C PRO A 7 10.45 -2.28 -12.17
N THR A 8 10.43 -1.88 -10.90
CA THR A 8 9.99 -2.74 -9.81
C THR A 8 8.61 -3.24 -10.20
N TRP A 9 8.50 -4.51 -10.59
CA TRP A 9 7.23 -5.12 -10.89
C TRP A 9 6.46 -5.15 -9.58
N VAL A 10 5.56 -4.17 -9.43
CA VAL A 10 4.67 -4.10 -8.28
C VAL A 10 3.48 -4.99 -8.58
N PRO A 11 3.17 -5.99 -7.75
CA PRO A 11 1.95 -6.77 -7.91
C PRO A 11 0.73 -5.83 -7.99
N LYS A 12 -0.25 -6.19 -8.82
CA LYS A 12 -1.49 -5.40 -8.97
C LYS A 12 -2.20 -5.21 -7.63
N ALA A 13 -2.19 -6.25 -6.78
CA ALA A 13 -2.72 -6.19 -5.41
C ALA A 13 -2.02 -5.12 -4.55
N THR A 14 -0.69 -5.01 -4.65
CA THR A 14 0.09 -3.97 -3.96
C THR A 14 -0.28 -2.57 -4.46
N THR A 15 -0.52 -2.40 -5.76
CA THR A 15 -0.91 -1.12 -6.35
C THR A 15 -2.29 -0.69 -5.84
N GLU A 16 -3.26 -1.60 -5.84
CA GLU A 16 -4.62 -1.34 -5.37
C GLU A 16 -4.65 -1.03 -3.85
N ALA A 17 -3.89 -1.77 -3.04
CA ALA A 17 -3.76 -1.47 -1.62
C ALA A 17 -3.15 -0.08 -1.36
N ASN A 18 -2.12 0.29 -2.13
CA ASN A 18 -1.51 1.62 -2.05
C ASN A 18 -2.48 2.75 -2.44
N GLU A 19 -3.31 2.55 -3.47
CA GLU A 19 -4.32 3.53 -3.88
C GLU A 19 -5.37 3.76 -2.79
N ARG A 20 -5.83 2.69 -2.14
CA ARG A 20 -6.78 2.78 -1.01
C ARG A 20 -6.19 3.56 0.17
N ILE A 21 -4.92 3.31 0.50
CA ILE A 21 -4.21 4.06 1.55
C ILE A 21 -4.14 5.56 1.19
N ARG A 22 -3.79 5.89 -0.06
CA ARG A 22 -3.71 7.29 -0.52
C ARG A 22 -5.07 7.98 -0.44
N ALA A 23 -6.13 7.33 -0.90
CA ALA A 23 -7.48 7.88 -0.82
C ALA A 23 -7.93 8.09 0.63
N PHE A 24 -7.64 7.13 1.51
CA PHE A 24 -7.95 7.20 2.93
C PHE A 24 -7.29 8.40 3.62
N MET A 25 -5.99 8.61 3.36
CA MET A 25 -5.22 9.72 3.92
C MET A 25 -5.61 11.06 3.31
N ALA A 26 -5.89 11.12 2.00
CA ALA A 26 -6.31 12.34 1.33
C ALA A 26 -7.64 12.88 1.89
N ALA A 27 -8.61 12.00 2.18
CA ALA A 27 -9.88 12.36 2.79
C ALA A 27 -9.75 12.93 4.21
N ARG A 28 -8.60 12.72 4.86
CA ARG A 28 -8.33 13.09 6.26
C ARG A 28 -7.13 14.02 6.41
N ALA A 29 -6.69 14.61 5.30
CA ALA A 29 -5.55 15.50 5.28
C ALA A 29 -5.77 16.70 6.23
N GLY A 30 -4.76 17.01 7.03
CA GLY A 30 -4.78 18.17 7.94
C GLY A 30 -5.45 17.94 9.29
N ARG A 31 -5.84 16.70 9.62
CA ARG A 31 -6.25 16.34 10.99
C ARG A 31 -5.64 15.03 11.46
N ALA A 32 -5.57 14.85 12.77
CA ALA A 32 -5.23 13.56 13.36
C ALA A 32 -6.34 12.53 13.09
N LEU A 33 -5.91 11.26 12.95
CA LEU A 33 -6.83 10.13 12.86
C LEU A 33 -7.46 9.88 14.24
N TRP A 34 -8.75 9.57 14.24
CA TRP A 34 -9.43 9.07 15.43
C TRP A 34 -9.07 7.60 15.67
N PRO A 35 -9.28 7.04 16.86
CA PRO A 35 -8.91 5.66 17.16
C PRO A 35 -9.48 4.63 16.17
N GLU A 36 -10.71 4.81 15.71
CA GLU A 36 -11.35 3.94 14.73
C GLU A 36 -10.68 4.07 13.34
N GLU A 37 -10.34 5.30 12.96
CA GLU A 37 -9.65 5.59 11.69
C GLU A 37 -8.21 5.05 11.70
N GLN A 38 -7.55 5.09 12.86
CA GLN A 38 -6.25 4.47 13.07
C GLN A 38 -6.33 2.96 12.86
N ALA A 39 -7.35 2.29 13.42
CA ALA A 39 -7.56 0.86 13.22
C ALA A 39 -7.84 0.51 11.74
N GLU A 40 -8.62 1.33 11.03
CA GLU A 40 -8.82 1.16 9.58
C GLU A 40 -7.52 1.34 8.80
N TYR A 41 -6.71 2.33 9.16
CA TYR A 41 -5.42 2.59 8.53
C TYR A 41 -4.44 1.42 8.74
N GLU A 42 -4.40 0.84 9.93
CA GLU A 42 -3.57 -0.33 10.24
C GLU A 42 -3.99 -1.59 9.47
N GLN A 43 -5.29 -1.78 9.24
CA GLN A 43 -5.80 -2.85 8.38
C GLN A 43 -5.36 -2.66 6.93
N LEU A 44 -5.43 -1.43 6.42
CA LEU A 44 -4.96 -1.10 5.07
C LEU A 44 -3.45 -1.32 4.92
N LEU A 45 -2.65 -0.95 5.94
CA LEU A 45 -1.21 -1.21 5.96
C LEU A 45 -0.89 -2.70 5.97
N THR A 46 -1.61 -3.49 6.75
CA THR A 46 -1.46 -4.95 6.80
C THR A 46 -1.73 -5.57 5.43
N ALA A 47 -2.84 -5.20 4.78
CA ALA A 47 -3.19 -5.71 3.46
C ALA A 47 -2.15 -5.33 2.39
N TRP A 48 -1.58 -4.12 2.46
CA TRP A 48 -0.48 -3.71 1.60
C TRP A 48 0.79 -4.54 1.86
N ALA A 49 1.15 -4.74 3.13
CA ALA A 49 2.30 -5.55 3.51
C ALA A 49 2.14 -7.01 3.05
N ASP A 50 0.97 -7.62 3.24
CA ASP A 50 0.68 -8.98 2.78
C ASP A 50 0.82 -9.08 1.25
N SER A 51 0.38 -8.05 0.53
CA SER A 51 0.50 -7.98 -0.93
C SER A 51 1.96 -7.89 -1.41
N LEU A 52 2.88 -7.36 -0.59
CA LEU A 52 4.33 -7.36 -0.89
C LEU A 52 4.95 -8.74 -0.70
N HIS A 53 4.48 -9.51 0.30
CA HIS A 53 4.97 -10.86 0.57
C HIS A 53 4.40 -11.90 -0.38
N ALA A 54 3.20 -11.65 -0.91
CA ALA A 54 2.57 -12.44 -1.97
C ALA A 54 3.18 -12.17 -3.36
N GLY A 55 4.51 -11.98 -3.44
CA GLY A 55 5.25 -11.78 -4.70
C GLY A 55 4.82 -12.77 -5.79
N PRO A 56 5.04 -12.45 -7.08
CA PRO A 56 4.39 -13.14 -8.20
C PRO A 56 4.48 -14.65 -8.02
N ASP A 57 3.33 -15.29 -7.78
CA ASP A 57 3.17 -16.73 -7.73
C ASP A 57 3.85 -17.32 -8.99
N PRO A 58 4.95 -18.09 -8.86
CA PRO A 58 5.57 -18.73 -10.00
C PRO A 58 4.71 -19.93 -10.37
N ARG A 59 3.63 -19.69 -11.12
CA ARG A 59 2.95 -20.75 -11.87
C ARG A 59 3.47 -20.84 -13.29
#